data_AF-A0A060Y6F5-F1
#
_entry.id   AF-A0A060Y6F5-F1
#
_cell.length_a   1.000
_cell.length_b   1.000
_cell.length_c   1.000
_cell.angle_alpha   90.00
_cell.angle_beta   90.00
_cell.angle_gamma   90.00
#
_symmetry.space_group_name_H-M   'P 1'
#
loop_
_entity.id
_entity.type
_entity.pdbx_description
1 polymer ?
#
loop_
_entity_poly.entity_id
_entity_poly.type
_entity_poly.pdbx_seq_one_letter_code
_entity_poly.pdbx_strand_id
1 'polypeptide(L)' 'MDSQGRKVVVCDNGTGFVKCGYAGSNFPEHIFPALVGRPIIRSTAKVGNIEIKVILRSSPLLCNTPTWVQKLP' A
#
# COMPACT_ATOMS: atom_id res chain seq x y z
N MET A 1 15.13 9.55 16.07
CA MET A 1 14.99 8.47 17.07
C MET A 1 14.00 8.91 18.12
N ASP A 2 13.29 7.98 18.76
CA ASP A 2 12.47 8.30 19.93
C ASP A 2 13.32 8.35 21.22
N SER A 3 12.69 8.64 22.36
CA SER A 3 13.36 8.70 23.66
C SER A 3 13.96 7.37 24.13
N GLN A 4 13.63 6.26 23.49
CA GLN A 4 14.16 4.92 23.77
C GLN A 4 15.23 4.49 22.75
N GLY A 5 15.68 5.40 21.87
CA GLY A 5 16.69 5.11 20.85
C GLY A 5 16.17 4.36 19.63
N ARG A 6 14.85 4.15 19.51
CA ARG A 6 14.26 3.39 18.40
C ARG A 6 14.22 4.20 17.12
N LYS A 7 14.35 3.49 15.99
CA LYS A 7 14.07 4.07 14.67
C LYS A 7 12.56 4.27 14.53
N VAL A 8 12.19 5.45 14.05
CA VAL A 8 10.80 5.85 13.87
C VAL A 8 10.52 5.84 12.37
N VAL A 9 9.50 5.10 11.96
CA VAL A 9 8.98 5.08 10.59
C VAL A 9 7.81 6.05 10.51
N VAL A 10 7.79 6.82 9.43
CA VAL A 10 6.72 7.75 9.09
C VAL A 10 6.05 7.26 7.81
N CYS A 11 4.73 7.19 7.82
CA CYS A 11 3.93 6.81 6.66
C CYS A 11 2.87 7.90 6.41
N ASP A 12 2.97 8.57 5.27
CA ASP A 12 1.96 9.47 4.74
C ASP A 12 1.07 8.73 3.73
N ASN A 13 -0.19 8.52 4.09
CA ASN A 13 -1.15 7.76 3.30
C ASN A 13 -1.92 8.67 2.34
N GLY A 14 -1.23 9.28 1.38
CA GLY A 14 -1.88 10.05 0.33
C GLY A 14 -2.81 9.18 -0.53
N THR A 15 -3.91 9.76 -1.02
CA THR A 15 -4.90 9.02 -1.84
C THR A 15 -4.37 8.57 -3.20
N GLY A 16 -3.36 9.26 -3.74
CA GLY A 16 -2.67 8.86 -4.97
C GLY A 16 -1.44 7.98 -4.70
N PHE A 17 -0.62 8.38 -3.74
CA PHE A 17 0.64 7.70 -3.41
C PHE A 17 0.83 7.66 -1.90
N VAL A 18 1.32 6.53 -1.42
CA VAL A 18 1.89 6.41 -0.09
C VAL A 18 3.36 6.79 -0.15
N LYS A 19 3.82 7.57 0.82
CA LYS A 19 5.22 7.91 1.02
C LYS A 19 5.64 7.44 2.39
N CYS A 20 6.75 6.71 2.48
CA CYS A 20 7.28 6.26 3.77
C CYS A 20 8.80 6.34 3.85
N GLY A 21 9.30 6.37 5.09
CA GLY A 21 10.71 6.42 5.40
C GLY A 21 10.95 6.64 6.89
N TYR A 22 12.20 6.87 7.27
CA TYR A 22 12.56 7.13 8.66
C TYR A 22 12.42 8.61 9.04
N ALA A 23 12.04 8.85 10.30
CA ALA A 23 11.99 10.19 10.87
C ALA A 23 13.38 10.84 10.89
N GLY A 24 13.47 12.07 10.39
CA GLY A 24 14.71 12.84 10.26
C GLY A 24 15.35 12.76 8.87
N SER A 25 14.83 11.94 7.96
CA SER A 25 15.24 11.94 6.54
C SER A 25 14.63 13.13 5.80
N ASN A 26 15.39 13.72 4.87
CA ASN A 26 14.95 14.86 4.05
C ASN A 26 14.01 14.45 2.90
N PHE A 27 14.05 13.18 2.49
CA PHE A 27 13.26 12.65 1.38
C PHE A 27 12.61 11.31 1.79
N PRO A 28 11.43 10.97 1.23
CA PRO A 28 10.84 9.66 1.42
C PRO A 28 11.74 8.59 0.82
N GLU A 29 11.89 7.49 1.53
CA GLU A 29 12.73 6.37 1.12
C GLU A 29 11.99 5.49 0.10
N HIS A 30 10.66 5.41 0.23
CA HIS A 30 9.78 4.73 -0.70
C HIS A 30 8.55 5.57 -1.03
N ILE A 31 8.17 5.50 -2.31
CA ILE A 31 6.93 6.07 -2.83
C ILE A 31 6.26 4.99 -3.68
N PHE A 32 5.01 4.68 -3.39
CA PHE A 32 4.24 3.69 -4.16
C PHE A 32 2.79 4.12 -4.33
N PRO A 33 2.11 3.69 -5.41
CA PRO A 33 0.69 4.00 -5.61
C PRO A 33 -0.15 3.53 -4.44
N ALA A 34 -1.09 4.36 -3.99
CA ALA A 34 -2.03 4.02 -2.92
C ALA A 34 -3.15 3.11 -3.45
N LEU A 35 -2.76 1.91 -3.91
CA LEU A 35 -3.59 1.03 -4.72
C LEU A 35 -3.46 -0.41 -4.23
N VAL A 36 -4.60 -1.10 -4.10
CA VAL A 36 -4.61 -2.54 -3.83
C VAL A 36 -5.30 -3.25 -4.99
N GLY A 37 -4.63 -4.26 -5.55
CA GLY A 37 -5.21 -5.16 -6.53
C GLY A 37 -6.02 -6.26 -5.85
N ARG A 38 -7.25 -6.47 -6.30
CA ARG A 38 -8.06 -7.64 -5.94
C ARG A 38 -8.17 -8.52 -7.18
N PRO A 39 -7.67 -9.77 -7.14
CA PRO A 39 -7.93 -10.73 -8.20
C PRO A 39 -9.44 -10.94 -8.34
N ILE A 40 -9.96 -10.79 -9.55
CA ILE A 40 -11.36 -11.07 -9.85
C ILE A 40 -11.41 -12.11 -10.97
N ILE A 41 -12.12 -13.19 -10.67
CA ILE A 41 -12.56 -14.17 -11.66
C ILE A 41 -13.82 -13.59 -12.30
N ARG A 42 -13.75 -13.18 -13.57
CA ARG A 42 -14.96 -12.78 -14.31
C ARG A 42 -15.76 -14.02 -14.69
N SER A 43 -17.08 -13.94 -14.68
CA SER A 43 -18.01 -15.06 -14.98
C SER A 43 -17.79 -15.74 -16.33
N THR A 44 -17.01 -15.14 -17.24
CA THR A 44 -16.53 -15.76 -18.47
C THR A 44 -15.41 -16.79 -18.25
N ALA A 45 -15.09 -17.10 -16.99
CA ALA A 45 -14.15 -18.13 -16.61
C ALA A 45 -14.68 -19.52 -16.98
N LYS A 46 -14.23 -20.08 -18.11
CA LYS A 46 -14.78 -21.34 -18.62
C LYS A 46 -14.21 -22.59 -17.93
N VAL A 47 -15.11 -23.53 -17.63
CA VAL A 47 -14.85 -24.96 -17.41
C VAL A 47 -15.37 -25.72 -18.64
N GLY A 48 -14.55 -26.62 -19.20
CA GLY A 48 -14.70 -27.17 -20.55
C GLY A 48 -13.48 -26.81 -21.41
N ASN A 49 -13.61 -26.61 -22.72
CA ASN A 49 -12.48 -26.23 -23.59
C ASN A 49 -12.01 -24.75 -23.43
N ILE A 50 -11.76 -24.32 -22.17
CA ILE A 50 -10.88 -23.21 -21.73
C ILE A 50 -11.38 -21.81 -22.20
N GLU A 51 -11.34 -20.68 -21.49
CA GLU A 51 -10.27 -20.03 -20.73
C GLU A 51 -10.84 -19.25 -19.53
N ILE A 52 -10.09 -19.23 -18.43
CA ILE A 52 -10.36 -18.44 -17.23
C ILE A 52 -9.36 -17.29 -17.15
N LYS A 53 -9.77 -16.10 -17.61
CA LYS A 53 -8.93 -14.90 -17.52
C LYS A 53 -9.16 -14.20 -16.18
N VAL A 54 -8.18 -14.31 -15.28
CA VAL A 54 -8.14 -13.53 -14.04
C VAL A 54 -7.71 -12.10 -14.37
N ILE A 55 -8.47 -11.12 -13.88
CA ILE A 55 -8.10 -9.70 -13.97
C ILE A 55 -7.89 -9.18 -12.57
N LEU A 56 -6.80 -8.46 -12.37
CA LEU A 56 -6.58 -7.67 -11.16
C LEU A 56 -7.38 -6.38 -11.29
N ARG A 57 -8.41 -6.21 -10.46
CA ARG A 57 -9.05 -4.92 -10.30
C ARG A 57 -8.36 -4.15 -9.21
N SER A 58 -7.83 -3.00 -9.57
CA SER A 58 -7.22 -2.09 -8.62
C SER A 58 -8.26 -1.19 -7.97
N SER A 59 -8.27 -1.12 -6.64
CA SER A 59 -9.07 -0.18 -5.86
C SER A 59 -8.16 0.79 -5.11
N PRO A 60 -8.47 2.11 -5.09
CA PRO A 60 -7.72 3.06 -4.28
C PRO A 60 -7.80 2.65 -2.80
N LEU A 61 -6.69 2.82 -2.09
CA LEU A 61 -6.70 2.79 -0.63
C LEU A 61 -7.44 4.05 -0.18
N LEU A 62 -8.64 3.87 0.39
CA LEU A 62 -9.34 4.99 1.02
C LEU A 62 -8.49 5.46 2.21
N CYS A 63 -7.99 6.69 2.12
CA CYS A 63 -7.32 7.34 3.24
C CYS A 63 -8.36 7.72 4.29
N ASN A 64 -8.67 6.78 5.18
CA ASN A 64 -9.49 7.02 6.38
C ASN A 64 -8.63 7.03 7.65
N THR A 65 -7.30 7.04 7.53
CA THR A 65 -6.40 6.95 8.67
C THR A 65 -5.57 8.22 8.85
N PRO A 66 -5.45 8.76 10.08
CA PRO A 66 -4.48 9.82 10.36
C PRO A 66 -3.06 9.32 10.07
N THR A 67 -2.15 10.21 9.70
CA THR A 67 -0.73 9.92 9.46
C THR A 67 -0.18 9.05 10.59
N TRP A 68 0.36 7.86 10.26
CA TRP A 68 0.87 6.93 11.25
C TRP A 68 2.36 7.11 11.46
N VAL A 69 2.75 7.17 12.73
CA VAL A 69 4.14 7.12 13.16
C VAL A 69 4.35 5.80 13.88
N GLN A 70 5.10 4.88 13.27
CA GLN A 70 5.39 3.57 13.84
C GLN A 70 6.79 3.55 14.43
N LYS A 71 6.93 3.00 15.64
CA LYS A 71 8.23 2.78 16.27
C LYS A 71 8.66 1.36 15.96
N LEU A 72 9.79 1.21 15.28
CA LEU A 72 10.38 -0.11 15.06
C LEU A 72 11.19 -0.51 16.31
N PRO A 73 11.26 -1.81 16.65
CA PRO A 73 12.11 -2.30 17.73
C PRO A 73 13.59 -1.92 17.51
#